data_AF-A0A835I6F2-F1
#
_entry.id   AF-A0A835I6F2-F1
#
_cell.length_a   1.000
_cell.length_b   1.000
_cell.length_c   1.000
_cell.angle_alpha   90.00
_cell.angle_beta   90.00
_cell.angle_gamma   90.00
#
_symmetry.space_group_name_H-M   'P 1'
#
loop_
_entity.id
_entity.type
_entity.pdbx_description
1 polymer ?
#
loop_
_entity_poly.entity_id
_entity_poly.type
_entity_poly.pdbx_seq_one_letter_code
_entity_poly.pdbx_strand_id
1 'polypeptide(L)' 'MVKYSKEPDNRTKSCKDRESDLRAHFKNTRETAHSIRKMALIKAKGYLEDVLAHKQAIPFRRFCRGVERTAQGKNCH' A
#
# COMPACT_ATOMS: atom_id res chain seq x y z
N MET A 1 -23.78 -0.81 -8.87
CA MET A 1 -23.75 -1.06 -7.41
C MET A 1 -22.42 -1.72 -7.05
N VAL A 2 -21.64 -1.11 -6.16
CA VAL A 2 -20.29 -1.57 -5.81
C VAL A 2 -20.36 -2.75 -4.84
N LYS A 3 -19.67 -3.86 -5.15
CA LYS A 3 -19.51 -5.01 -4.25
C LYS A 3 -18.09 -5.03 -3.68
N TYR A 4 -17.97 -5.00 -2.35
CA TYR A 4 -16.70 -5.16 -1.63
C TYR A 4 -16.49 -6.63 -1.28
N SER A 5 -15.24 -7.08 -1.29
CA SER A 5 -14.91 -8.48 -0.96
C SER A 5 -15.02 -8.79 0.54
N LYS A 6 -14.89 -7.78 1.41
CA LYS A 6 -14.96 -7.96 2.87
C LYS A 6 -15.82 -6.86 3.48
N GLU A 7 -16.73 -7.26 4.35
CA GLU A 7 -17.53 -6.36 5.18
C GLU A 7 -16.82 -6.13 6.53
N PRO A 8 -16.86 -4.90 7.07
CA PRO A 8 -16.34 -4.60 8.40
C PRO A 8 -17.30 -5.15 9.47
N ASP A 9 -16.74 -5.61 10.58
CA ASP A 9 -17.52 -6.14 11.71
C ASP A 9 -18.42 -5.07 12.34
N ASN A 10 -17.93 -3.82 12.43
CA ASN A 10 -18.71 -2.68 12.89
C ASN A 10 -18.81 -1.59 11.81
N ARG A 11 -20.00 -1.38 11.27
CA ARG A 11 -20.27 -0.40 10.20
C ARG A 11 -20.18 1.05 10.65
N THR A 12 -20.51 1.38 11.91
CA THR A 12 -20.56 2.79 12.37
C THR A 12 -19.17 3.36 12.66
N LYS A 13 -18.20 2.50 12.97
CA LYS A 13 -16.81 2.88 13.29
C LYS A 13 -15.83 2.59 12.15
N SER A 14 -16.32 2.25 10.95
CA SER A 14 -15.49 1.88 9.81
C SER A 14 -15.82 2.74 8.59
N CYS A 15 -14.79 3.13 7.85
CA CYS A 15 -14.94 3.81 6.57
C CYS A 15 -14.55 2.86 5.43
N LYS A 16 -15.25 2.96 4.29
CA LYS A 16 -14.92 2.26 3.04
C LYS A 16 -14.67 3.29 1.97
N ASP A 17 -13.69 3.05 1.13
CA ASP A 17 -13.40 3.87 -0.03
C ASP A 17 -13.05 2.97 -1.23
N ARG A 18 -13.34 3.45 -2.45
CA ARG A 18 -13.03 2.75 -3.69
C ARG A 18 -12.84 3.74 -4.81
N GLU A 19 -11.72 3.58 -5.50
CA GLU A 19 -11.48 4.16 -6.81
C GLU A 19 -11.48 3.06 -7.88
N SER A 20 -12.01 3.34 -9.07
CA SER A 20 -12.04 2.41 -10.21
C SER A 20 -11.41 3.08 -11.43
N ASP A 21 -10.78 2.30 -12.30
CA ASP A 21 -10.15 2.76 -13.54
C ASP A 21 -9.04 3.84 -13.37
N LEU A 22 -8.29 3.75 -12.28
CA LEU A 22 -7.13 4.61 -12.05
C LEU A 22 -6.01 4.32 -13.07
N ARG A 23 -5.47 5.38 -13.67
CA ARG A 23 -4.34 5.32 -14.62
C ARG A 23 -2.99 5.13 -13.91
N ALA A 24 -2.89 4.07 -13.11
CA ALA A 24 -1.67 3.66 -12.41
C ALA A 24 -1.24 2.24 -12.82
N HIS A 25 0.05 1.93 -12.68
CA HIS A 25 0.53 0.60 -13.00
C HIS A 25 0.12 -0.41 -11.94
N PHE A 26 -0.69 -1.40 -12.34
CA PHE A 26 -1.26 -2.41 -11.44
C PHE A 26 -0.24 -3.06 -10.50
N LYS A 27 0.93 -3.47 -11.03
CA LYS A 27 1.93 -4.18 -10.22
C LYS A 27 2.49 -3.30 -9.11
N ASN A 28 2.66 -2.00 -9.36
CA ASN A 28 3.27 -1.09 -8.39
C ASN A 28 2.25 -0.78 -7.29
N THR A 29 1.02 -0.41 -7.67
CA THR A 29 -0.06 -0.10 -6.72
C THR A 29 -0.35 -1.27 -5.78
N ARG A 30 -0.26 -2.51 -6.27
CA ARG A 30 -0.46 -3.72 -5.46
C ARG A 30 0.58 -3.87 -4.35
N GLU A 31 1.86 -3.62 -4.64
CA GLU A 31 2.94 -3.74 -3.64
C GLU A 31 2.88 -2.56 -2.64
N THR A 32 2.57 -1.34 -3.11
CA THR A 32 2.33 -0.17 -2.26
C THR A 32 1.17 -0.41 -1.29
N ALA A 33 0.02 -0.85 -1.80
CA ALA A 33 -1.17 -1.13 -0.99
C ALA A 33 -0.94 -2.28 0.01
N HIS A 34 -0.12 -3.27 -0.35
CA HIS A 34 0.23 -4.35 0.57
C HIS A 34 1.09 -3.84 1.73
N SER A 35 1.97 -2.87 1.47
CA SER A 35 2.90 -2.32 2.46
C SER A 35 2.20 -1.51 3.54
N ILE A 36 1.13 -0.78 3.21
CA ILE A 36 0.34 -0.01 4.19
C ILE A 36 -0.69 -0.85 4.97
N ARG A 37 -0.83 -2.14 4.65
CA ARG A 37 -1.86 -3.00 5.25
C ARG A 37 -1.59 -3.19 6.75
N LYS A 38 -2.64 -3.02 7.58
CA LYS A 38 -2.58 -3.08 9.05
C LYS A 38 -1.80 -1.95 9.73
N MET A 39 -1.44 -0.88 9.02
CA MET A 39 -0.88 0.32 9.64
C MET A 39 -1.98 1.26 10.15
N ALA A 40 -1.68 2.04 11.18
CA ALA A 40 -2.51 3.16 11.60
C ALA A 40 -2.50 4.27 10.54
N LEU A 41 -3.62 4.98 10.35
CA LEU A 41 -3.78 5.96 9.26
C LEU A 41 -2.72 7.06 9.26
N ILE A 42 -2.35 7.58 10.44
CA ILE A 42 -1.34 8.64 10.58
C ILE A 42 0.04 8.13 10.14
N LYS A 43 0.41 6.92 10.57
CA LYS A 43 1.68 6.29 10.20
C LYS A 43 1.72 5.98 8.70
N ALA A 44 0.61 5.52 8.12
CA ALA A 44 0.53 5.22 6.70
C ALA A 44 0.74 6.46 5.82
N LYS A 45 0.17 7.62 6.21
CA LYS A 45 0.39 8.89 5.51
C LYS A 45 1.87 9.32 5.55
N GLY A 46 2.45 9.35 6.75
CA GLY A 46 3.88 9.70 6.90
C GLY A 46 4.81 8.75 6.13
N TYR A 47 4.48 7.44 6.11
CA TYR A 47 5.23 6.47 5.32
C TYR A 47 5.23 6.80 3.82
N LEU A 48 4.07 7.18 3.26
CA LEU A 48 3.97 7.53 1.84
C LEU A 48 4.73 8.82 1.52
N GLU A 49 4.71 9.80 2.43
CA GLU A 49 5.52 11.02 2.30
C GLU A 49 7.03 10.73 2.33
N ASP A 50 7.47 9.85 3.22
CA ASP A 50 8.87 9.40 3.28
C ASP A 50 9.32 8.63 2.03
N VAL A 51 8.40 7.87 1.40
CA VAL A 51 8.66 7.20 0.12
C VAL A 51 8.80 8.22 -1.01
N LEU A 52 7.96 9.26 -1.04
CA LEU A 52 8.08 10.35 -2.01
C LEU A 52 9.39 11.12 -1.82
N ALA A 53 9.86 11.27 -0.58
CA ALA A 53 11.15 11.84 -0.25
C ALA A 53 12.34 10.88 -0.46
N HIS A 54 12.11 9.67 -0.98
CA HIS A 54 13.11 8.62 -1.19
C HIS A 54 13.91 8.20 0.06
N LYS A 55 13.36 8.44 1.26
CA LYS A 55 13.97 8.03 2.54
C LYS A 55 13.69 6.57 2.85
N GLN A 56 12.51 6.08 2.44
CA GLN A 56 12.09 4.70 2.62
C GLN A 56 11.66 4.11 1.27
N ALA A 57 11.79 2.79 1.13
CA ALA A 57 11.43 2.06 -0.08
C ALA A 57 10.19 1.19 0.14
N ILE A 58 9.44 0.98 -0.94
CA ILE A 58 8.32 0.03 -0.98
C ILE A 58 8.88 -1.35 -1.31
N PRO A 59 8.69 -2.35 -0.45
CA PRO A 59 9.14 -3.71 -0.72
C PRO A 59 8.26 -4.37 -1.79
N PHE A 60 8.87 -4.75 -2.91
CA PHE A 60 8.24 -5.66 -3.87
C PHE A 60 8.37 -7.10 -3.33
N ARG A 61 7.25 -7.82 -3.20
CA ARG A 61 7.18 -9.22 -2.73
C ARG A 61 6.63 -10.19 -3.78
N ARG A 62 5.59 -9.84 -4.54
CA ARG A 62 5.04 -10.73 -5.59
C ARG A 62 5.61 -10.43 -6.97
N PHE A 63 5.74 -9.17 -7.33
CA PHE A 63 6.22 -8.76 -8.65
C PHE A 63 7.71 -8.37 -8.65
N CYS A 64 8.59 -9.26 -8.17
CA CYS A 64 10.02 -8.94 -7.94
C CYS A 64 10.97 -9.35 -9.05
N ARG A 65 10.49 -9.99 -10.12
CA ARG A 65 11.36 -10.47 -11.20
C ARG A 65 11.90 -9.27 -11.99
N GLY A 66 13.17 -8.94 -11.76
CA GLY A 66 13.85 -7.80 -12.39
C GLY A 66 13.83 -6.51 -11.57
N VAL A 67 13.47 -6.55 -10.28
CA VAL A 67 13.59 -5.39 -9.39
C VAL A 67 14.97 -5.36 -8.76
N GLU A 68 15.62 -4.20 -8.78
CA GLU A 68 16.93 -3.99 -8.19
C GLU A 68 16.91 -4.07 -6.65
N ARG A 69 18.08 -4.30 -6.07
CA ARG A 69 18.26 -4.43 -4.62
C ARG A 69 18.77 -3.12 -4.03
N THR A 70 18.07 -2.62 -3.03
CA THR A 70 18.44 -1.37 -2.33
C THR A 70 18.65 -1.63 -0.84
N ALA A 71 19.62 -0.93 -0.23
CA ALA A 71 19.91 -1.02 1.21
C ALA A 71 18.69 -0.67 2.09
N GLN A 72 17.79 0.19 1.60
CA GLN A 72 16.55 0.59 2.25
C GLN A 72 15.57 -0.57 2.48
N GLY A 73 15.68 -1.67 1.70
CA GLY A 73 14.85 -2.86 1.86
C GLY A 73 15.10 -3.64 3.15
N LYS A 74 16.17 -3.34 3.90
CA LYS A 74 16.54 -4.03 5.15
C LYS A 74 15.56 -3.75 6.29
N ASN A 75 14.88 -2.60 6.29
CA ASN A 75 13.94 -2.21 7.34
C ASN A 75 12.49 -2.67 7.06
N CYS A 76 12.27 -3.44 5.99
CA CYS A 76 10.95 -3.89 5.54
C CYS A 76 10.59 -5.28 6.11
N HIS A 77 10.55 -5.42 7.44
CA HIS A 77 10.03 -6.62 8.12
C HIS A 77 8.80 -6.29 8.97
#